data_AF-A0A1Y4HGA8-F1
#
_entry.id   AF-A0A1Y4HGA8-F1
#
_cell.length_a   1.000
_cell.length_b   1.000
_cell.length_c   1.000
_cell.angle_alpha   90.00
_cell.angle_beta   90.00
_cell.angle_gamma   90.00
#
_symmetry.space_group_name_H-M   'P 1'
#
loop_
_entity.id
_entity.type
_entity.pdbx_description
1 polymer ?
#
loop_
_entity_poly.entity_id
_entity_poly.type
_entity_poly.pdbx_seq_one_letter_code
_entity_poly.pdbx_strand_id
1 'polypeptide(L)'
;MRVNTRIAATVALGLALASSSGIAGCSSETASSGSAPAQEQIQETQETPAKPEGMTASQEQAYNKAQQYLSTMPFSYSGLISQLEFDKFSTEDATFAADNCGADWSEQALKKAEQYIKTMPLSQSGLADQLVFDGFSEDDANNAAANCGADWSEQAAKKAQRYLDTMSFSHDGLVDQLMFDGFTQEEAEYGVSQTGI
;
A
#
# COMPACT_ATOMS: atom_id res chain seq x y z
N MET A 1 3.16 -2.27 38.98
CA MET A 1 2.15 -1.33 38.46
C MET A 1 2.73 0.07 38.46
N ARG A 2 3.16 0.56 37.29
CA ARG A 2 3.62 1.94 37.09
C ARG A 2 2.61 2.63 36.19
N VAL A 3 2.05 3.73 36.68
CA VAL A 3 1.00 4.51 36.01
C VAL A 3 1.70 5.52 35.12
N ASN A 4 1.60 5.37 33.80
CA ASN A 4 2.13 6.34 32.84
C ASN A 4 1.05 7.36 32.51
N THR A 5 1.29 8.58 32.97
CA THR A 5 0.49 9.79 32.75
C THR A 5 0.50 10.21 31.28
N ARG A 6 -0.68 10.37 30.68
CA ARG A 6 -0.88 10.91 29.32
C ARG A 6 -0.85 12.44 29.38
N ILE A 7 0.01 13.07 28.57
CA ILE A 7 -0.04 14.52 28.30
C ILE A 7 -0.72 14.69 26.94
N ALA A 8 -1.91 15.30 26.96
CA ALA A 8 -2.65 15.71 25.77
C ALA A 8 -2.20 17.12 25.37
N ALA A 9 -1.70 17.28 24.13
CA ALA A 9 -1.43 18.59 23.54
C ALA A 9 -2.56 18.92 22.55
N THR A 10 -3.39 19.89 22.91
CA THR A 10 -4.49 20.42 22.09
C THR A 10 -3.95 21.64 21.33
N VAL A 11 -3.87 21.56 20.01
CA VAL A 11 -3.55 22.72 19.15
C VAL A 11 -4.84 23.18 18.49
N ALA A 12 -5.34 24.33 18.93
CA ALA A 12 -6.43 25.04 18.28
C ALA A 12 -5.85 25.91 17.16
N LEU A 13 -6.33 25.72 15.92
CA LEU A 13 -6.00 26.60 14.79
C LEU A 13 -7.28 27.29 14.30
N GLY A 14 -7.25 28.61 14.38
CA GLY A 14 -8.39 29.50 14.14
C GLY A 14 -8.75 29.68 12.67
N LEU A 15 -10.06 29.79 12.43
CA LEU A 15 -10.67 30.29 11.20
C LEU A 15 -10.35 31.78 11.00
N ALA A 16 -9.89 32.15 9.80
CA ALA A 16 -9.95 33.53 9.32
C ALA A 16 -10.70 33.57 7.97
N LEU A 17 -11.86 34.22 7.99
CA LEU A 17 -12.66 34.58 6.82
C LEU A 17 -12.21 35.97 6.33
N ALA A 18 -11.91 36.10 5.04
CA ALA A 18 -11.87 37.39 4.38
C ALA A 18 -12.42 37.26 2.96
N SER A 19 -13.54 37.94 2.71
CA SER A 19 -14.12 38.17 1.40
C SER A 19 -13.86 39.62 0.98
N SER A 20 -13.51 39.86 -0.29
CA SER A 20 -14.19 40.82 -1.16
C SER A 20 -13.48 40.98 -2.51
N SER A 21 -14.31 41.11 -3.54
CA SER A 21 -14.01 41.17 -4.96
C SER A 21 -13.66 42.58 -5.45
N GLY A 22 -12.89 42.69 -6.53
CA GLY A 22 -13.21 43.63 -7.62
C GLY A 22 -12.13 44.56 -8.17
N ILE A 23 -11.88 44.37 -9.48
CA ILE A 23 -11.64 45.34 -10.59
C ILE A 23 -10.23 45.87 -10.97
N ALA A 24 -9.79 45.40 -12.15
CA ALA A 24 -9.17 46.03 -13.32
C ALA A 24 -8.28 47.30 -13.21
N GLY A 25 -7.09 47.22 -13.80
CA GLY A 25 -6.29 48.36 -14.28
C GLY A 25 -4.96 47.92 -14.91
N CYS A 26 -4.78 48.23 -16.20
CA CYS A 26 -3.61 47.93 -17.04
C CYS A 26 -2.53 49.02 -16.90
N SER A 27 -1.24 48.67 -16.74
CA SER A 27 -0.07 49.43 -17.23
C SER A 27 1.26 48.72 -16.91
N SER A 28 2.26 49.04 -17.72
CA SER A 28 3.53 48.38 -18.01
C SER A 28 4.71 48.67 -17.05
N GLU A 29 5.70 47.76 -17.13
CA GLU A 29 7.15 47.90 -16.87
C GLU A 29 7.69 48.21 -15.45
N THR A 30 8.52 47.28 -14.94
CA THR A 30 9.97 47.40 -14.64
C THR A 30 10.36 46.50 -13.45
N ALA A 31 11.53 45.87 -13.59
CA ALA A 31 12.13 44.87 -12.73
C ALA A 31 12.27 45.26 -11.24
N SER A 32 12.05 44.29 -10.35
CA SER A 32 12.69 44.27 -9.03
C SER A 32 12.97 42.84 -8.60
N SER A 33 14.26 42.59 -8.40
CA SER A 33 14.83 41.43 -7.74
C SER A 33 14.15 41.19 -6.38
N GLY A 34 13.63 39.99 -6.16
CA GLY A 34 12.99 39.56 -4.92
C GLY A 34 13.42 38.13 -4.61
N SER A 35 14.48 38.01 -3.81
CA SER A 35 15.02 36.77 -3.28
C SER A 35 13.94 36.06 -2.44
N ALA A 36 13.45 34.92 -2.92
CA ALA A 36 12.59 34.02 -2.14
C ALA A 36 13.47 33.09 -1.28
N PRO A 37 13.15 32.87 0.01
CA PRO A 37 13.92 31.97 0.85
C PRO A 37 13.67 30.52 0.42
N ALA A 38 14.77 29.81 0.17
CA ALA A 38 14.78 28.38 -0.07
C ALA A 38 14.16 27.66 1.14
N GLN A 39 13.06 26.94 0.89
CA GLN A 39 12.53 25.99 1.84
C GLN A 39 13.47 24.78 1.88
N GLU A 40 14.08 24.61 3.05
CA GLU A 40 14.91 23.48 3.41
C GLU A 40 14.01 22.24 3.50
N GLN A 41 13.95 21.46 2.40
CA GLN A 41 13.39 20.12 2.43
C GLN A 41 14.29 19.25 3.29
N ILE A 42 13.77 18.84 4.44
CA ILE A 42 14.35 17.80 5.27
C ILE A 42 14.22 16.50 4.45
N GLN A 43 15.30 16.10 3.79
CA GLN A 43 15.42 14.75 3.24
C GLN A 43 15.50 13.79 4.41
N GLU A 44 14.44 13.02 4.61
CA GLU A 44 14.45 11.84 5.44
C GLU A 44 15.35 10.82 4.72
N THR A 45 16.62 10.79 5.10
CA THR A 45 17.57 9.79 4.63
C THR A 45 17.08 8.43 5.12
N GLN A 46 16.39 7.68 4.26
CA GLN A 46 16.19 6.25 4.50
C GLN A 46 17.58 5.62 4.59
N GLU A 47 17.92 5.16 5.80
CA GLU A 47 19.15 4.44 6.10
C GLU A 47 19.12 3.15 5.26
N THR A 48 19.81 3.15 4.12
CA THR A 48 20.01 1.93 3.36
C THR A 48 20.78 0.96 4.25
N PRO A 49 20.28 -0.27 4.47
CA PRO A 49 20.99 -1.26 5.27
C PRO A 49 22.44 -1.36 4.78
N ALA A 50 23.39 -1.31 5.73
CA ALA A 50 24.80 -1.41 5.39
C ALA A 50 25.06 -2.72 4.64
N LYS A 51 25.70 -2.61 3.47
CA LYS A 51 26.02 -3.75 2.60
C LYS A 51 26.80 -4.81 3.41
N PRO A 52 26.39 -6.09 3.41
CA PRO A 52 27.12 -7.15 4.10
C PRO A 52 28.58 -7.26 3.64
N GLU A 53 29.52 -7.36 4.57
CA GLU A 53 30.93 -7.60 4.23
C GLU A 53 31.18 -9.09 3.91
N GLY A 54 32.18 -9.38 3.07
CA GLY A 54 32.61 -10.75 2.78
C GLY A 54 31.79 -11.51 1.72
N MET A 55 30.87 -10.84 1.02
CA MET A 55 30.09 -11.44 -0.07
C MET A 55 30.93 -11.75 -1.32
N THR A 56 30.56 -12.82 -2.04
CA THR A 56 31.12 -13.10 -3.37
C THR A 56 30.62 -12.07 -4.40
N ALA A 57 31.29 -11.97 -5.55
CA ALA A 57 30.84 -11.08 -6.63
C ALA A 57 29.42 -11.45 -7.14
N SER A 58 29.05 -12.73 -7.15
CA SER A 58 27.72 -13.20 -7.55
C SER A 58 26.65 -12.78 -6.53
N GLN A 59 26.94 -12.97 -5.24
CA GLN A 59 26.08 -12.54 -4.14
C GLN A 59 25.86 -11.02 -4.14
N GLU A 60 26.90 -10.23 -4.41
CA GLU A 60 26.77 -8.78 -4.55
C GLU A 60 25.82 -8.38 -5.68
N GLN A 61 25.92 -9.06 -6.83
CA GLN A 61 25.03 -8.82 -7.96
C GLN A 61 23.58 -9.19 -7.64
N ALA A 62 23.35 -10.34 -6.99
CA ALA A 62 22.03 -10.76 -6.55
C ALA A 62 21.43 -9.78 -5.54
N TYR A 63 22.23 -9.34 -4.55
CA TYR A 63 21.84 -8.34 -3.56
C TYR A 63 21.43 -7.02 -4.22
N ASN A 64 22.26 -6.48 -5.12
CA ASN A 64 21.93 -5.24 -5.82
C ASN A 64 20.65 -5.37 -6.65
N LYS A 65 20.45 -6.54 -7.28
CA LYS A 65 19.23 -6.83 -8.05
C LYS A 65 17.99 -6.92 -7.15
N ALA A 66 18.12 -7.53 -5.97
CA ALA A 66 17.06 -7.58 -4.97
C ALA A 66 16.63 -6.16 -4.54
N GLN A 67 17.58 -5.28 -4.24
CA GLN A 67 17.29 -3.88 -3.90
C GLN A 67 16.57 -3.14 -5.04
N GLN A 68 16.97 -3.37 -6.30
CA GLN A 68 16.28 -2.80 -7.46
C GLN A 68 14.82 -3.28 -7.54
N TYR A 69 14.56 -4.57 -7.35
CA TYR A 69 13.20 -5.11 -7.37
C TYR A 69 12.33 -4.51 -6.26
N LEU A 70 12.83 -4.52 -5.02
CA LEU A 70 12.11 -4.00 -3.85
C LEU A 70 11.86 -2.49 -3.94
N SER A 71 12.68 -1.74 -4.68
CA SER A 71 12.43 -0.32 -4.94
C SER A 71 11.29 -0.06 -5.93
N THR A 72 10.89 -1.05 -6.72
CA THR A 72 9.88 -0.91 -7.78
C THR A 72 8.54 -1.52 -7.38
N MET A 73 8.54 -2.69 -6.73
CA MET A 73 7.32 -3.38 -6.32
C MET A 73 7.55 -4.27 -5.09
N PRO A 74 6.49 -4.53 -4.30
CA PRO A 74 6.59 -5.39 -3.15
C PRO A 74 6.70 -6.86 -3.55
N PHE A 75 7.55 -7.58 -2.81
CA PHE A 75 7.78 -9.02 -2.96
C PHE A 75 7.62 -9.74 -1.63
N SER A 76 7.13 -10.97 -1.69
CA SER A 76 7.34 -11.93 -0.61
C SER A 76 8.80 -12.41 -0.60
N TYR A 77 9.26 -12.94 0.55
CA TYR A 77 10.60 -13.52 0.65
C TYR A 77 10.83 -14.60 -0.43
N SER A 78 9.89 -15.55 -0.53
CA SER A 78 9.95 -16.65 -1.51
C SER A 78 9.82 -16.15 -2.96
N GLY A 79 8.97 -15.15 -3.19
CA GLY A 79 8.81 -14.52 -4.50
C GLY A 79 10.06 -13.79 -4.97
N LEU A 80 10.76 -13.09 -4.08
CA LEU A 80 12.01 -12.42 -4.41
C LEU A 80 13.10 -13.43 -4.80
N ILE A 81 13.22 -14.55 -4.05
CA ILE A 81 14.14 -15.64 -4.40
C ILE A 81 13.82 -16.19 -5.79
N SER A 82 12.54 -16.53 -6.03
CA SER A 82 12.11 -17.06 -7.32
C SER A 82 12.38 -16.09 -8.48
N GLN A 83 12.22 -14.80 -8.25
CA GLN A 83 12.51 -13.77 -9.25
C GLN A 83 14.01 -13.67 -9.56
N LEU A 84 14.87 -13.80 -8.57
CA LEU A 84 16.33 -13.82 -8.77
C LEU A 84 16.80 -15.11 -9.45
N GLU A 85 16.19 -16.26 -9.13
CA GLU A 85 16.46 -17.52 -9.84
C GLU A 85 16.01 -17.46 -11.31
N PHE A 86 14.88 -16.80 -11.59
CA PHE A 86 14.45 -16.53 -12.95
C PHE A 86 15.53 -15.76 -13.73
N ASP A 87 16.15 -14.77 -13.08
CA ASP A 87 17.29 -13.98 -13.57
C ASP A 87 18.64 -14.74 -13.59
N LYS A 88 18.62 -16.05 -13.32
CA LYS A 88 19.76 -16.98 -13.39
C LYS A 88 20.79 -16.84 -12.27
N PHE A 89 20.45 -16.20 -11.17
CA PHE A 89 21.22 -16.37 -9.94
C PHE A 89 21.05 -17.81 -9.42
N SER A 90 22.08 -18.33 -8.76
CA SER A 90 21.96 -19.61 -8.07
C SER A 90 20.98 -19.48 -6.91
N THR A 91 20.34 -20.59 -6.50
CA THR A 91 19.48 -20.61 -5.30
C THR A 91 20.23 -20.09 -4.07
N GLU A 92 21.52 -20.39 -3.94
CA GLU A 92 22.37 -19.92 -2.85
C GLU A 92 22.53 -18.38 -2.88
N ASP A 93 22.85 -17.79 -4.04
CA ASP A 93 23.01 -16.34 -4.17
C ASP A 93 21.67 -15.59 -4.01
N ALA A 94 20.58 -16.16 -4.53
CA ALA A 94 19.23 -15.59 -4.42
C ALA A 94 18.74 -15.60 -2.96
N THR A 95 18.93 -16.71 -2.25
CA THR A 95 18.62 -16.83 -0.82
C THR A 95 19.49 -15.86 -0.02
N PHE A 96 20.79 -15.81 -0.30
CA PHE A 96 21.69 -14.85 0.34
C PHE A 96 21.21 -13.41 0.13
N ALA A 97 20.81 -13.03 -1.08
CA ALA A 97 20.30 -11.69 -1.36
C ALA A 97 19.02 -11.38 -0.57
N ALA A 98 18.05 -12.30 -0.55
CA ALA A 98 16.82 -12.12 0.22
C ALA A 98 17.10 -11.99 1.72
N ASP A 99 17.95 -12.86 2.28
CA ASP A 99 18.31 -12.83 3.71
C ASP A 99 19.01 -11.52 4.13
N ASN A 100 19.74 -10.89 3.21
CA ASN A 100 20.60 -9.77 3.53
C ASN A 100 20.12 -8.41 3.01
N CYS A 101 19.06 -8.36 2.18
CA CYS A 101 18.56 -7.12 1.57
C CYS A 101 18.01 -6.11 2.60
N GLY A 102 17.69 -6.57 3.81
CA GLY A 102 17.13 -5.74 4.88
C GLY A 102 15.65 -5.40 4.68
N ALA A 103 14.94 -6.15 3.85
CA ALA A 103 13.50 -5.99 3.71
C ALA A 103 12.77 -6.39 5.00
N ASP A 104 11.82 -5.57 5.42
CA ASP A 104 10.78 -5.95 6.36
C ASP A 104 9.66 -6.66 5.60
N TRP A 105 9.56 -7.99 5.75
CA TRP A 105 8.62 -8.80 5.00
C TRP A 105 7.15 -8.50 5.33
N SER A 106 6.86 -8.11 6.57
CA SER A 106 5.53 -7.66 6.97
C SER A 106 5.18 -6.33 6.30
N GLU A 107 6.14 -5.41 6.19
CA GLU A 107 5.96 -4.16 5.45
C GLU A 107 5.75 -4.40 3.94
N GLN A 108 6.46 -5.37 3.34
CA GLN A 108 6.25 -5.75 1.94
C GLN A 108 4.83 -6.31 1.72
N ALA A 109 4.33 -7.13 2.64
CA ALA A 109 2.97 -7.66 2.58
C ALA A 109 1.93 -6.54 2.64
N LEU A 110 2.10 -5.57 3.55
CA LEU A 110 1.22 -4.41 3.66
C LEU A 110 1.21 -3.56 2.38
N LYS A 111 2.39 -3.26 1.82
CA LYS A 111 2.50 -2.55 0.53
C LYS A 111 1.79 -3.30 -0.59
N LYS A 112 1.90 -4.62 -0.64
CA LYS A 112 1.21 -5.45 -1.64
C LYS A 112 -0.31 -5.43 -1.44
N ALA A 113 -0.76 -5.53 -0.19
CA ALA A 113 -2.16 -5.46 0.18
C ALA A 113 -2.80 -4.15 -0.29
N GLU A 114 -2.15 -3.01 -0.01
CA GLU A 114 -2.57 -1.69 -0.47
C GLU A 114 -2.64 -1.57 -2.00
N GLN A 115 -1.71 -2.20 -2.73
CA GLN A 115 -1.77 -2.25 -4.19
C GLN A 115 -2.97 -3.04 -4.70
N TYR A 116 -3.27 -4.19 -4.07
CA TYR A 116 -4.40 -5.02 -4.47
C TYR A 116 -5.74 -4.31 -4.26
N ILE A 117 -6.02 -3.78 -3.08
CA ILE A 117 -7.32 -3.13 -2.79
C ILE A 117 -7.61 -1.89 -3.66
N LYS A 118 -6.57 -1.29 -4.26
CA LYS A 118 -6.70 -0.16 -5.21
C LYS A 118 -7.14 -0.60 -6.60
N THR A 119 -6.88 -1.86 -6.98
CA THR A 119 -7.06 -2.34 -8.36
C THR A 119 -8.06 -3.50 -8.46
N MET A 120 -8.24 -4.24 -7.38
CA MET A 120 -9.06 -5.44 -7.27
C MET A 120 -9.96 -5.34 -6.04
N PRO A 121 -11.29 -5.33 -6.21
CA PRO A 121 -12.21 -5.48 -5.10
C PRO A 121 -12.09 -6.89 -4.50
N LEU A 122 -11.69 -6.95 -3.25
CA LEU A 122 -11.48 -8.18 -2.48
C LEU A 122 -12.07 -8.00 -1.07
N SER A 123 -12.53 -9.11 -0.48
CA SER A 123 -12.83 -9.19 0.94
C SER A 123 -11.53 -9.21 1.76
N GLN A 124 -11.62 -9.01 3.07
CA GLN A 124 -10.44 -9.10 3.94
C GLN A 124 -9.77 -10.49 3.85
N SER A 125 -10.57 -11.56 3.92
CA SER A 125 -10.09 -12.94 3.80
C SER A 125 -9.56 -13.23 2.39
N GLY A 126 -10.28 -12.81 1.35
CA GLY A 126 -9.83 -12.96 -0.03
C GLY A 126 -8.51 -12.23 -0.32
N LEU A 127 -8.28 -11.08 0.31
CA LEU A 127 -7.00 -10.37 0.23
C LEU A 127 -5.87 -11.14 0.92
N ALA A 128 -6.12 -11.69 2.11
CA ALA A 128 -5.14 -12.53 2.81
C ALA A 128 -4.79 -13.78 1.97
N ASP A 129 -5.79 -14.49 1.45
CA ASP A 129 -5.58 -15.65 0.59
C ASP A 129 -4.77 -15.31 -0.67
N GLN A 130 -5.04 -14.15 -1.28
CA GLN A 130 -4.28 -13.68 -2.44
C GLN A 130 -2.80 -13.39 -2.10
N LEU A 131 -2.52 -12.86 -0.91
CA LEU A 131 -1.14 -12.63 -0.46
C LEU A 131 -0.44 -13.95 -0.14
N VAL A 132 -1.13 -14.92 0.46
CA VAL A 132 -0.57 -16.28 0.67
C VAL A 132 -0.25 -16.94 -0.66
N PHE A 133 -1.14 -16.81 -1.66
CA PHE A 133 -0.88 -17.28 -3.02
C PHE A 133 0.37 -16.65 -3.65
N ASP A 134 0.62 -15.36 -3.38
CA ASP A 134 1.82 -14.64 -3.81
C ASP A 134 3.09 -15.00 -2.98
N GLY A 135 2.98 -15.95 -2.05
CA GLY A 135 4.09 -16.50 -1.29
C GLY A 135 4.44 -15.76 -0.01
N PHE A 136 3.60 -14.82 0.44
CA PHE A 136 3.72 -14.23 1.78
C PHE A 136 3.38 -15.28 2.86
N SER A 137 3.94 -15.12 4.06
CA SER A 137 3.55 -15.97 5.19
C SER A 137 2.09 -15.72 5.55
N GLU A 138 1.42 -16.73 6.11
CA GLU A 138 0.02 -16.61 6.54
C GLU A 138 -0.15 -15.49 7.59
N ASP A 139 0.79 -15.38 8.52
CA ASP A 139 0.79 -14.33 9.54
C ASP A 139 0.94 -12.92 8.92
N ASP A 140 1.89 -12.73 7.99
CA ASP A 140 2.08 -11.43 7.31
C ASP A 140 0.89 -11.08 6.43
N ALA A 141 0.34 -12.06 5.70
CA ALA A 141 -0.82 -11.87 4.83
C ALA A 141 -2.07 -11.45 5.63
N ASN A 142 -2.36 -12.18 6.72
CA ASN A 142 -3.48 -11.86 7.61
C ASN A 142 -3.31 -10.50 8.26
N ASN A 143 -2.10 -10.19 8.74
CA ASN A 143 -1.81 -8.90 9.34
C ASN A 143 -1.93 -7.76 8.32
N ALA A 144 -1.35 -7.91 7.13
CA ALA A 144 -1.42 -6.93 6.06
C ALA A 144 -2.87 -6.67 5.62
N ALA A 145 -3.65 -7.72 5.42
CA ALA A 145 -5.06 -7.59 5.07
C ALA A 145 -5.82 -6.79 6.15
N ALA A 146 -5.65 -7.15 7.42
CA ALA A 146 -6.32 -6.46 8.53
C ALA A 146 -5.90 -4.98 8.71
N ASN A 147 -4.68 -4.62 8.32
CA ASN A 147 -4.10 -3.31 8.62
C ASN A 147 -3.87 -2.41 7.40
N CYS A 148 -4.24 -2.83 6.19
CA CYS A 148 -4.08 -2.04 4.96
C CYS A 148 -5.01 -0.82 4.83
N GLY A 149 -5.89 -0.60 5.82
CA GLY A 149 -6.78 0.56 5.85
C GLY A 149 -7.92 0.52 4.84
N ALA A 150 -8.26 -0.66 4.30
CA ALA A 150 -9.40 -0.83 3.42
C ALA A 150 -10.72 -0.63 4.17
N ASP A 151 -11.67 0.03 3.51
CA ASP A 151 -13.09 -0.03 3.88
C ASP A 151 -13.71 -1.24 3.18
N TRP A 152 -13.96 -2.31 3.93
CA TRP A 152 -14.47 -3.57 3.38
C TRP A 152 -15.89 -3.46 2.82
N SER A 153 -16.70 -2.56 3.38
CA SER A 153 -18.04 -2.27 2.86
C SER A 153 -17.95 -1.54 1.51
N GLU A 154 -16.98 -0.62 1.36
CA GLU A 154 -16.68 0.01 0.07
C GLU A 154 -16.14 -1.02 -0.95
N GLN A 155 -15.28 -1.96 -0.53
CA GLN A 155 -14.78 -3.02 -1.40
C GLN A 155 -15.91 -3.96 -1.85
N ALA A 156 -16.85 -4.29 -0.97
CA ALA A 156 -18.03 -5.08 -1.30
C ALA A 156 -18.89 -4.37 -2.36
N ALA A 157 -19.14 -3.07 -2.20
CA ALA A 157 -19.89 -2.26 -3.19
C ALA A 157 -19.21 -2.25 -4.57
N LYS A 158 -17.88 -2.08 -4.61
CA LYS A 158 -17.10 -2.15 -5.85
C LYS A 158 -17.18 -3.53 -6.50
N LYS A 159 -17.11 -4.60 -5.71
CA LYS A 159 -17.23 -5.98 -6.19
C LYS A 159 -18.63 -6.25 -6.75
N ALA A 160 -19.66 -5.84 -6.02
CA ALA A 160 -21.06 -5.95 -6.41
C ALA A 160 -21.29 -5.28 -7.78
N GLN A 161 -20.83 -4.03 -7.94
CA GLN A 161 -20.91 -3.32 -9.21
C GLN A 161 -20.18 -4.05 -10.34
N ARG A 162 -18.96 -4.56 -10.09
CA ARG A 162 -18.21 -5.33 -11.10
C ARG A 162 -18.93 -6.59 -11.55
N TYR A 163 -19.62 -7.28 -10.66
CA TYR A 163 -20.46 -8.42 -11.03
C TYR A 163 -21.60 -7.99 -11.95
N LEU A 164 -22.31 -6.92 -11.58
CA LEU A 164 -23.43 -6.38 -12.35
C LEU A 164 -23.04 -5.82 -13.71
N ASP A 165 -21.80 -5.34 -13.86
CA ASP A 165 -21.25 -4.91 -15.15
C ASP A 165 -21.12 -6.07 -16.14
N THR A 166 -21.04 -7.32 -15.65
CA THR A 166 -20.79 -8.51 -16.48
C THR A 166 -22.00 -9.44 -16.58
N MET A 167 -22.79 -9.56 -15.52
CA MET A 167 -23.93 -10.48 -15.48
C MET A 167 -25.04 -9.95 -14.56
N SER A 168 -26.27 -10.42 -14.77
CA SER A 168 -27.40 -10.04 -13.93
C SER A 168 -27.51 -10.90 -12.69
N PHE A 169 -27.83 -10.28 -11.55
CA PHE A 169 -28.14 -10.96 -10.29
C PHE A 169 -29.48 -10.48 -9.74
N SER A 170 -30.14 -11.30 -8.93
CA SER A 170 -31.10 -10.79 -7.93
C SER A 170 -30.34 -10.19 -6.76
N HIS A 171 -31.00 -9.35 -5.94
CA HIS A 171 -30.42 -8.82 -4.71
C HIS A 171 -29.81 -9.94 -3.85
N ASP A 172 -30.62 -10.92 -3.43
CA ASP A 172 -30.17 -12.01 -2.56
C ASP A 172 -29.07 -12.87 -3.21
N GLY A 173 -29.16 -13.10 -4.53
CA GLY A 173 -28.15 -13.87 -5.24
C GLY A 173 -26.79 -13.14 -5.27
N LEU A 174 -26.78 -11.81 -5.35
CA LEU A 174 -25.54 -11.04 -5.29
C LEU A 174 -24.98 -10.99 -3.87
N VAL A 175 -25.83 -10.89 -2.85
CA VAL A 175 -25.41 -10.98 -1.44
C VAL A 175 -24.73 -12.33 -1.17
N ASP A 176 -25.37 -13.43 -1.58
CA ASP A 176 -24.81 -14.78 -1.45
C ASP A 176 -23.46 -14.92 -2.17
N GLN A 177 -23.34 -14.32 -3.36
CA GLN A 177 -22.08 -14.35 -4.13
C GLN A 177 -20.95 -13.58 -3.43
N LEU A 178 -21.24 -12.42 -2.85
CA LEU A 178 -20.23 -11.66 -2.10
C LEU A 178 -19.83 -12.39 -0.80
N MET A 179 -20.78 -13.05 -0.13
CA MET A 179 -20.46 -13.89 1.03
C MET A 179 -19.58 -15.08 0.64
N PHE A 180 -19.84 -15.70 -0.53
CA PHE A 180 -18.97 -16.74 -1.07
C PHE A 180 -17.55 -16.23 -1.35
N ASP A 181 -17.42 -14.98 -1.81
CA ASP A 181 -16.13 -14.31 -2.00
C ASP A 181 -15.47 -13.87 -0.67
N GLY A 182 -16.06 -14.19 0.47
CA GLY A 182 -15.49 -13.98 1.80
C GLY A 182 -15.85 -12.66 2.47
N PHE A 183 -16.76 -11.86 1.90
CA PHE A 183 -17.32 -10.72 2.62
C PHE A 183 -18.22 -11.20 3.77
N THR A 184 -18.29 -10.44 4.85
CA THR A 184 -19.30 -10.68 5.89
C THR A 184 -20.70 -10.37 5.35
N GLN A 185 -21.73 -10.91 5.98
CA GLN A 185 -23.10 -10.62 5.56
C GLN A 185 -23.41 -9.12 5.59
N GLU A 186 -22.95 -8.40 6.61
CA GLU A 186 -23.16 -6.95 6.72
C GLU A 186 -22.48 -6.18 5.57
N GLU A 187 -21.23 -6.52 5.24
CA GLU A 187 -20.51 -5.90 4.12
C GLU A 187 -21.16 -6.24 2.77
N ALA A 188 -21.60 -7.49 2.59
CA ALA A 188 -22.27 -7.94 1.37
C ALA A 188 -23.61 -7.21 1.18
N GLU A 189 -24.46 -7.18 2.22
CA GLU A 189 -25.74 -6.44 2.18
C GLU A 189 -25.52 -4.95 1.93
N TYR A 190 -24.54 -4.33 2.62
CA TYR A 190 -24.17 -2.96 2.35
C TYR A 190 -23.76 -2.78 0.88
N GLY A 191 -22.86 -3.63 0.38
CA GLY A 191 -22.34 -3.56 -0.98
C GLY A 191 -23.44 -3.62 -2.03
N VAL A 192 -24.37 -4.57 -1.91
CA VAL A 192 -25.50 -4.71 -2.86
C VAL A 192 -26.44 -3.51 -2.77
N SER A 193 -26.72 -2.99 -1.57
CA SER A 193 -27.59 -1.82 -1.39
C SER A 193 -27.10 -0.57 -2.14
N GLN A 194 -25.80 -0.49 -2.45
CA GLN A 194 -25.22 0.64 -3.20
C GLN A 194 -25.37 0.51 -4.73
N THR A 195 -25.85 -0.62 -5.23
CA THR A 195 -25.91 -0.91 -6.68
C THR A 195 -27.28 -0.64 -7.33
N GLY A 196 -28.31 -0.36 -6.51
CA GLY A 196 -29.64 0.04 -6.99
C GLY A 196 -30.55 -1.10 -7.47
N ILE A 197 -30.18 -2.36 -7.20
CA ILE A 197 -31.02 -3.57 -7.40
C ILE A 197 -31.66 -4.06 -6.12
#